data_AF-A0A0B3SSY8-F1
#
_entry.id   AF-A0A0B3SSY8-F1
#
_cell.length_a   1.000
_cell.length_b   1.000
_cell.length_c   1.000
_cell.angle_alpha   90.00
_cell.angle_beta   90.00
_cell.angle_gamma   90.00
#
_symmetry.space_group_name_H-M   'P 1'
#
loop_
_entity.id
_entity.type
_entity.pdbx_description
1 polymer ?
#
loop_
_entity_poly.entity_id
_entity_poly.type
_entity_poly.pdbx_seq_one_letter_code
_entity_poly.pdbx_strand_id
1 'polypeptide(L)'
;MRVVILTGGILAAAGMETELVGTPAELVSALDRAPADIVGVQALRFRMLGNEKYAPYRAEWAYETGPELVRALDAHAGAGCGIVSLHTGCICFDGWQG
;
A
#
# COMPACT_ATOMS: atom_id res chain seq x y z
N MET A 1 -11.40 8.95 12.36
CA MET A 1 -11.13 8.30 11.06
C MET A 1 -9.63 8.09 10.95
N ARG A 2 -9.19 6.84 11.05
CA ARG A 2 -7.78 6.43 11.00
C ARG A 2 -7.42 6.02 9.57
N VAL A 3 -6.32 6.54 9.06
CA VAL A 3 -5.82 6.25 7.72
C VAL A 3 -4.38 5.78 7.81
N VAL A 4 -4.07 4.67 7.17
CA VAL A 4 -2.69 4.21 7.00
C VAL A 4 -2.26 4.48 5.56
N ILE A 5 -1.16 5.20 5.37
CA ILE A 5 -0.73 5.71 4.06
C ILE A 5 0.76 5.43 3.87
N LEU A 6 1.18 5.17 2.64
CA LEU A 6 2.61 5.11 2.33
C LEU A 6 3.32 6.49 2.29
N THR A 7 2.58 7.60 2.22
CA THR A 7 3.04 9.03 2.26
C THR A 7 1.86 10.00 2.44
N GLY A 8 1.88 11.01 3.33
CA GLY A 8 0.62 11.72 3.67
C GLY A 8 0.69 13.10 4.34
N GLY A 9 0.71 14.17 3.54
CA GLY A 9 0.46 15.53 4.05
C GLY A 9 -1.02 15.95 4.06
N ILE A 10 -1.79 15.60 3.01
CA ILE A 10 -3.13 16.13 2.79
C ILE A 10 -4.16 15.60 3.80
N LEU A 11 -4.08 14.30 4.15
CA LEU A 11 -5.08 13.67 5.01
C LEU A 11 -4.97 14.14 6.47
N ALA A 12 -3.74 14.34 6.96
CA ALA A 12 -3.50 14.94 8.27
C ALA A 12 -4.04 16.38 8.34
N ALA A 13 -3.85 17.18 7.29
CA ALA A 13 -4.38 18.54 7.22
C ALA A 13 -5.91 18.60 7.23
N ALA A 14 -6.59 17.53 6.82
CA ALA A 14 -8.04 17.40 6.89
C ALA A 14 -8.55 16.87 8.25
N GLY A 15 -7.68 16.72 9.25
CA GLY A 15 -8.04 16.29 10.60
C GLY A 15 -8.17 14.76 10.76
N MET A 16 -7.67 13.98 9.81
CA MET A 16 -7.63 12.52 9.95
C MET A 16 -6.44 12.09 10.80
N GLU A 17 -6.62 11.04 11.59
CA GLU A 17 -5.51 10.37 12.24
C GLU A 17 -4.76 9.58 11.17
N THR A 18 -3.52 9.97 10.87
CA THR A 18 -2.72 9.35 9.81
C THR A 18 -1.53 8.60 10.37
N GLU A 19 -1.32 7.38 9.92
CA GLU A 19 -0.11 6.61 10.15
C GLU A 19 0.64 6.42 8.82
N LEU A 20 1.92 6.79 8.80
CA LEU A 20 2.78 6.64 7.62
C LEU A 20 3.65 5.39 7.75
N VAL A 21 3.61 4.54 6.73
CA VAL A 21 4.40 3.29 6.64
C VAL A 21 5.21 3.28 5.35
N GLY A 22 6.42 2.73 5.34
CA GLY A 22 7.33 2.77 4.17
C GLY A 22 7.28 1.52 3.29
N THR A 23 6.71 0.43 3.80
CA THR A 23 6.73 -0.89 3.15
C THR A 23 5.38 -1.61 3.26
N PRO A 24 5.11 -2.57 2.36
CA PRO A 24 3.91 -3.41 2.47
C PRO A 24 3.85 -4.24 3.77
N ALA A 25 4.98 -4.67 4.31
CA ALA A 25 5.03 -5.42 5.57
C ALA A 25 4.65 -4.54 6.78
N GLU A 26 5.07 -3.28 6.78
CA GLU A 26 4.66 -2.31 7.80
C GLU A 26 3.17 -1.97 7.69
N LEU A 27 2.61 -1.93 6.47
CA LEU A 27 1.17 -1.77 6.26
C LEU A 27 0.38 -2.93 6.88
N VAL A 28 0.79 -4.18 6.62
CA VAL A 28 0.18 -5.36 7.25
C VAL A 28 0.26 -5.24 8.78
N SER A 29 1.45 -4.95 9.30
CA SER A 29 1.66 -4.78 10.74
C SER A 29 0.80 -3.65 11.35
N ALA A 30 0.54 -2.58 10.60
CA ALA A 30 -0.30 -1.46 11.06
C ALA A 30 -1.78 -1.83 11.10
N LEU A 31 -2.26 -2.62 10.13
CA LEU A 31 -3.63 -3.14 10.12
C LEU A 31 -3.87 -4.18 11.22
N ASP A 32 -2.86 -5.01 11.51
CA ASP A 32 -2.93 -5.99 12.62
C ASP A 32 -2.95 -5.32 14.00
N ARG A 33 -2.24 -4.18 14.16
CA ARG A 33 -2.24 -3.42 15.43
C ARG A 33 -3.59 -2.77 15.70
N ALA A 34 -4.19 -2.16 14.69
CA ALA A 34 -5.46 -1.47 14.83
C ALA A 34 -6.15 -1.30 13.46
N PRO A 35 -7.47 -1.53 13.38
CA PRO A 35 -8.22 -1.33 12.14
C PRO A 35 -8.12 0.13 11.68
N ALA A 36 -8.05 0.31 10.35
CA ALA A 36 -8.11 1.61 9.71
C ALA A 36 -9.46 1.75 8.98
N ASP A 37 -9.91 2.98 8.79
CA ASP A 37 -11.09 3.25 7.95
C ASP A 37 -10.71 3.31 6.47
N ILE A 38 -9.49 3.78 6.18
CA ILE A 38 -8.96 3.95 4.83
C ILE A 38 -7.51 3.48 4.78
N VAL A 39 -7.16 2.74 3.73
CA VAL A 39 -5.77 2.48 3.33
C VAL A 39 -5.44 3.31 2.09
N GLY A 40 -4.35 4.07 2.16
CA GLY A 40 -3.84 4.87 1.04
C GLY A 40 -2.59 4.26 0.43
N VAL A 41 -2.67 3.86 -0.84
CA VAL A 41 -1.52 3.35 -1.61
C VAL A 41 -0.98 4.44 -2.53
N GLN A 42 0.08 5.11 -2.07
CA GLN A 42 0.95 5.94 -2.90
C GLN A 42 2.33 5.30 -2.89
N ALA A 43 2.56 4.38 -3.82
CA ALA A 43 3.80 3.63 -3.87
C ALA A 43 4.22 3.37 -5.32
N LEU A 44 5.49 3.00 -5.47
CA LEU A 44 6.07 2.47 -6.69
C LEU A 44 6.76 1.13 -6.35
N ARG A 45 5.94 0.09 -6.15
CA ARG A 45 6.35 -1.24 -5.71
C ARG A 45 5.72 -2.31 -6.60
N PHE A 46 6.48 -2.83 -7.54
CA PHE A 46 6.13 -3.91 -8.47
C PHE A 46 7.44 -4.54 -8.97
N ARG A 47 7.44 -5.65 -9.71
CA ARG A 47 8.70 -6.37 -10.00
C ARG A 47 9.66 -5.63 -10.93
N MET A 48 9.21 -4.56 -11.59
CA MET A 48 10.05 -3.71 -12.44
C MET A 48 10.74 -4.44 -13.61
N LEU A 49 10.10 -5.52 -14.10
CA LEU A 49 10.63 -6.37 -15.18
C LEU A 49 10.25 -5.90 -16.58
N GLY A 50 9.24 -5.04 -16.72
CA GLY A 50 8.68 -4.65 -18.01
C GLY A 50 9.53 -3.67 -18.85
N ASN A 51 10.64 -3.14 -18.33
CA ASN A 51 11.51 -2.22 -19.06
C ASN A 51 12.90 -2.06 -18.42
N GLU A 52 13.94 -1.81 -19.23
CA GLU A 52 15.32 -1.58 -18.76
C GLU A 52 15.52 -0.27 -17.99
N LYS A 53 14.67 0.74 -18.21
CA LYS A 53 14.73 1.99 -17.45
C LYS A 53 14.60 1.78 -15.94
N TYR A 54 14.04 0.64 -15.51
CA TYR A 54 13.89 0.31 -14.10
C TYR A 54 15.08 -0.45 -13.50
N ALA A 55 16.04 -0.90 -14.31
CA ALA A 55 17.17 -1.68 -13.84
C ALA A 55 17.91 -1.06 -12.63
N PRO A 56 18.17 0.26 -12.58
CA PRO A 56 18.83 0.88 -11.42
C PRO A 56 18.00 0.85 -10.14
N TYR A 57 16.67 0.75 -10.24
CA TYR A 57 15.74 0.84 -9.12
C TYR A 57 15.29 -0.53 -8.60
N ARG A 58 15.47 -1.62 -9.37
CA ARG A 58 14.98 -2.96 -9.01
C ARG A 58 15.46 -3.43 -7.65
N ALA A 59 16.74 -3.22 -7.32
CA ALA A 59 17.32 -3.71 -6.06
C ALA A 59 16.63 -3.12 -4.82
N GLU A 60 16.16 -1.88 -4.90
CA GLU A 60 15.52 -1.18 -3.79
C GLU A 60 13.99 -1.22 -3.88
N TRP A 61 13.44 -1.14 -5.09
CA TRP A 61 12.02 -0.87 -5.33
C TRP A 61 11.21 -2.05 -5.83
N ALA A 62 11.86 -3.11 -6.35
CA ALA A 62 11.14 -4.26 -6.84
C ALA A 62 10.36 -4.96 -5.71
N TYR A 63 9.13 -5.35 -6.00
CA TYR A 63 8.27 -6.05 -5.05
C TYR A 63 7.36 -7.04 -5.76
N GLU A 64 7.22 -8.21 -5.16
CA GLU A 64 6.25 -9.25 -5.53
C GLU A 64 5.34 -9.47 -4.33
N THR A 65 4.03 -9.52 -4.57
CA THR A 65 3.05 -9.53 -3.49
C THR A 65 3.08 -10.84 -2.72
N GLY A 66 3.40 -10.75 -1.43
CA GLY A 66 3.23 -11.87 -0.51
C GLY A 66 1.76 -12.09 -0.12
N PRO A 67 1.38 -13.32 0.27
CA PRO A 67 -0.02 -13.65 0.58
C PRO A 67 -0.57 -12.93 1.82
N GLU A 68 0.30 -12.42 2.69
CA GLU A 68 -0.10 -11.62 3.86
C GLU A 68 -0.71 -10.27 3.46
N LEU A 69 -0.11 -9.58 2.49
CA LEU A 69 -0.63 -8.30 2.02
C LEU A 69 -1.97 -8.47 1.33
N VAL A 70 -2.13 -9.52 0.51
CA VAL A 70 -3.41 -9.86 -0.13
C VAL A 70 -4.47 -10.08 0.94
N ARG A 71 -4.21 -10.96 1.91
CA ARG A 71 -5.17 -11.24 2.98
C ARG A 71 -5.54 -9.99 3.78
N ALA A 72 -4.57 -9.15 4.12
CA ALA A 72 -4.82 -7.95 4.92
C ALA A 72 -5.71 -6.94 4.17
N LEU A 73 -5.42 -6.69 2.88
CA LEU A 73 -6.20 -5.77 2.06
C LEU A 73 -7.57 -6.33 1.69
N ASP A 74 -7.68 -7.63 1.41
CA ASP A 74 -8.97 -8.30 1.16
C ASP A 74 -9.86 -8.29 2.41
N ALA A 75 -9.29 -8.55 3.59
CA ALA A 75 -10.02 -8.46 4.85
C ALA A 75 -10.50 -7.02 5.13
N HIS A 76 -9.62 -6.03 4.90
CA HIS A 76 -9.95 -4.61 5.04
C HIS A 76 -11.09 -4.18 4.10
N ALA A 77 -11.00 -4.53 2.82
CA ALA A 77 -12.04 -4.25 1.84
C ALA A 77 -13.35 -5.02 2.16
N GLY A 78 -13.23 -6.29 2.56
CA GLY A 78 -14.36 -7.14 2.95
C GLY A 78 -15.10 -6.65 4.21
N ALA A 79 -14.43 -5.91 5.09
CA ALA A 79 -15.04 -5.22 6.22
C ALA A 79 -15.77 -3.92 5.82
N GLY A 80 -15.76 -3.55 4.53
CA GLY A 80 -16.38 -2.31 4.01
C GLY A 80 -15.50 -1.07 4.16
N CYS A 81 -14.22 -1.23 4.51
CA CYS A 81 -13.28 -0.12 4.65
C CYS A 81 -12.72 0.32 3.28
N GLY A 82 -12.31 1.59 3.19
CA GLY A 82 -11.87 2.19 1.92
C GLY A 82 -10.43 1.85 1.55
N ILE A 83 -10.17 1.72 0.25
CA ILE A 83 -8.82 1.70 -0.32
C ILE A 83 -8.72 2.81 -1.37
N VAL A 84 -7.74 3.70 -1.22
CA VAL A 84 -7.46 4.78 -2.15
C VAL A 84 -6.10 4.55 -2.78
N SER A 85 -6.08 4.38 -4.10
CA SER A 85 -4.85 4.21 -4.87
C SER A 85 -4.50 5.51 -5.60
N LEU A 86 -3.25 5.96 -5.45
CA LEU A 86 -2.77 7.25 -5.97
C LEU A 86 -1.67 7.05 -7.00
N HIS A 87 -1.87 7.62 -8.19
CA HIS A 87 -0.91 7.61 -9.31
C HIS A 87 -0.40 6.20 -9.63
N THR A 88 0.85 5.87 -9.27
CA THR A 88 1.47 4.56 -9.52
C THR A 88 0.98 3.48 -8.55
N GLY A 89 0.16 3.82 -7.56
CA GLY A 89 -0.44 2.83 -6.67
C GLY A 89 -1.28 1.79 -7.42
N CYS A 90 -1.86 2.12 -8.59
CA CYS A 90 -2.73 1.20 -9.33
C CYS A 90 -1.97 0.16 -10.16
N ILE A 91 -0.67 0.38 -10.40
CA ILE A 91 0.23 -0.61 -10.98
C ILE A 91 0.96 -1.42 -9.91
N CYS A 92 0.76 -1.06 -8.64
CA CYS A 92 1.14 -1.87 -7.49
C CYS A 92 -0.06 -2.77 -7.14
N PHE A 93 0.11 -4.02 -6.72
CA PHE A 93 1.35 -4.78 -6.61
C PHE A 93 1.31 -5.95 -7.59
N ASP A 94 2.48 -6.41 -8.04
CA ASP A 94 2.58 -7.56 -8.96
C ASP A 94 2.21 -8.88 -8.26
N GLY A 95 1.69 -9.85 -9.01
CA GLY A 95 1.41 -11.20 -8.49
C GLY A 95 0.08 -11.33 -7.74
N TRP A 96 -0.77 -10.29 -7.78
CA TRP A 96 -2.15 -10.40 -7.33
C TRP A 96 -2.93 -11.40 -8.20
N GLN A 97 -3.52 -12.42 -7.58
CA GLN A 97 -4.43 -13.33 -8.28
C GLN A 97 -5.85 -12.82 -8.08
N GLY A 98 -6.49 -12.38 -9.17
CA GLY A 98 -7.90 -12.01 -9.19
C GLY A 98 -8.81 -13.22 -9.23
#